data_AF-A0A2N6KLM7-F1
#
_entry.id   AF-A0A2N6KLM7-F1
#
_cell.length_a   1.000
_cell.length_b   1.000
_cell.length_c   1.000
_cell.angle_alpha   90.00
_cell.angle_beta   90.00
_cell.angle_gamma   90.00
#
_symmetry.space_group_name_H-M   'P 1'
#
loop_
_entity.id
_entity.type
_entity.pdbx_description
1 polymer ?
#
loop_
_entity_poly.entity_id
_entity_poly.type
_entity_poly.pdbx_seq_one_letter_code
_entity_poly.pdbx_strand_id
1 'polypeptide(L)' 'MIDSSAKNILTTRRILFVDDEFDVRRVVQTCLEKIAHWTVIVAESGEEGLQKAR' A
#
# COMPACT_ATOMS: atom_id res chain seq x y z
N MET A 1 18.99 29.05 14.36
CA MET A 1 17.75 28.39 14.78
C MET A 1 17.20 27.68 13.56
N ILE A 2 17.71 26.47 13.30
CA ILE A 2 17.31 25.66 12.15
C ILE A 2 16.09 24.87 12.61
N ASP A 3 14.95 25.11 11.98
CA ASP A 3 13.67 24.48 12.31
C ASP A 3 13.82 22.95 12.25
N SER A 4 13.53 22.30 13.38
CA SER A 4 13.58 20.84 13.58
C SER A 4 12.34 20.12 12.99
N SER A 5 11.54 20.78 12.16
CA SER A 5 10.33 20.22 11.54
C SER A 5 10.62 19.31 10.31
N ALA A 6 11.84 19.31 9.77
CA ALA A 6 12.21 18.49 8.60
C ALA A 6 12.43 16.99 8.90
N LYS A 7 11.97 16.49 10.05
CA LYS A 7 12.10 15.07 10.45
C LYS A 7 10.74 14.38 10.59
N ASN A 8 9.77 14.72 9.74
CA ASN A 8 8.78 13.71 9.36
C ASN A 8 9.44 12.86 8.28
N ILE A 9 10.20 11.84 8.69
CA ILE A 9 10.64 10.76 7.79
C ILE A 9 9.37 10.36 7.03
N LEU A 10 9.34 10.59 5.71
CA LEU A 10 8.25 10.24 4.82
C LEU A 10 8.03 8.73 4.88
N THR A 11 7.32 8.26 5.91
CA THR A 11 6.97 6.87 6.07
C THR A 11 5.82 6.62 5.11
N THR A 12 6.19 6.20 3.90
CA THR A 12 5.25 5.66 2.93
C THR A 12 4.42 4.58 3.62
N ARG A 13 3.11 4.80 3.73
CA ARG A 13 2.21 3.83 4.35
C ARG A 13 2.21 2.55 3.51
N ARG A 14 2.19 1.40 4.17
CA ARG A 14 2.17 0.08 3.53
C ARG A 14 0.84 -0.60 3.84
N ILE A 15 0.20 -1.18 2.83
CA ILE A 15 -1.07 -1.90 2.98
C ILE A 15 -1.04 -3.22 2.19
N LEU A 16 -1.71 -4.24 2.72
CA LEU A 16 -2.08 -5.46 2.02
C LEU A 16 -3.55 -5.35 1.62
N PHE A 17 -3.84 -5.40 0.32
CA PHE A 17 -5.19 -5.38 -0.23
C PHE A 17 -5.50 -6.76 -0.84
N VAL A 18 -6.58 -7.38 -0.37
CA VAL A 18 -7.00 -8.73 -0.78
C VAL A 18 -8.39 -8.64 -1.38
N ASP A 19 -8.51 -9.06 -2.64
CA ASP A 19 -9.76 -9.06 -3.39
C ASP A 19 -9.62 -10.07 -4.55
N ASP A 20 -10.63 -10.87 -4.85
CA ASP A 20 -10.55 -11.92 -5.89
C ASP A 20 -10.74 -11.37 -7.32
N GLU A 21 -11.30 -10.17 -7.47
CA GLU A 21 -11.53 -9.55 -8.77
C GLU A 21 -10.31 -8.75 -9.28
N PHE A 22 -9.80 -9.10 -10.47
CA PHE A 22 -8.59 -8.50 -11.04
C PHE A 22 -8.72 -6.98 -11.28
N ASP A 23 -9.83 -6.54 -11.86
CA ASP A 23 -10.01 -5.14 -12.23
C ASP A 23 -10.11 -4.24 -10.98
N VAL A 24 -10.78 -4.72 -9.92
CA VAL A 24 -10.80 -4.06 -8.60
C VAL A 24 -9.40 -3.93 -8.02
N ARG A 25 -8.61 -5.01 -7.97
CA ARG A 25 -7.20 -4.95 -7.49
C ARG A 25 -6.39 -3.93 -8.26
N ARG A 26 -6.54 -3.88 -9.59
CA ARG A 26 -5.80 -2.95 -10.47
C ARG A 26 -6.16 -1.49 -10.19
N VAL A 27 -7.45 -1.18 -10.05
CA VAL A 27 -7.91 0.19 -9.75
C VAL A 27 -7.41 0.63 -8.38
N VAL A 28 -7.58 -0.20 -7.35
CA VAL A 28 -7.17 0.14 -5.96
C VAL A 28 -5.66 0.32 -5.85
N GLN A 29 -4.87 -0.60 -6.41
CA GLN A 29 -3.40 -0.48 -6.42
C GLN A 29 -2.96 0.82 -7.11
N THR A 30 -3.53 1.12 -8.29
CA THR A 30 -3.17 2.33 -9.04
C THR A 30 -3.48 3.59 -8.22
N CYS A 31 -4.66 3.68 -7.62
CA CYS A 31 -5.04 4.84 -6.80
C CYS A 31 -4.10 5.02 -5.60
N LEU A 32 -3.86 3.96 -4.84
CA LEU A 32 -3.05 4.05 -3.62
C LEU A 32 -1.56 4.26 -3.91
N GLU A 33 -1.00 3.66 -4.96
CA GLU A 33 0.40 3.86 -5.33
C GLU A 33 0.64 5.20 -6.02
N LYS A 34 -0.21 5.59 -6.98
CA LYS A 34 0.04 6.76 -7.83
C LYS A 34 -0.48 8.06 -7.25
N ILE A 35 -1.60 8.03 -6.51
CA ILE A 35 -2.24 9.23 -5.96
C ILE A 35 -1.86 9.40 -4.49
N ALA A 36 -1.95 8.33 -3.69
CA ALA A 36 -1.67 8.41 -2.25
C ALA A 36 -0.19 8.17 -1.90
N HIS A 37 0.63 7.72 -2.85
CA HIS A 37 2.04 7.37 -2.66
C HIS A 37 2.27 6.30 -1.58
N TRP A 38 1.37 5.31 -1.50
CA TRP A 38 1.47 4.16 -0.59
C TRP A 38 2.17 2.99 -1.27
N THR A 39 2.75 2.10 -0.47
CA THR A 39 3.19 0.78 -0.93
C THR A 39 2.03 -0.20 -0.80
N VAL A 40 1.54 -0.72 -1.92
CA VAL A 40 0.42 -1.66 -1.94
C VAL A 40 0.93 -3.05 -2.27
N ILE A 41 0.57 -4.02 -1.44
CA ILE A 41 0.73 -5.44 -1.72
C ILE A 41 -0.65 -5.96 -2.07
N VAL A 42 -0.78 -6.56 -3.25
CA VAL A 42 -2.04 -7.16 -3.70
C VAL A 42 -2.02 -8.67 -3.47
N ALA A 43 -3.17 -9.25 -3.16
CA ALA A 43 -3.40 -10.69 -3.16
C ALA A 43 -4.79 -11.02 -3.73
N GLU A 44 -4.91 -12.13 -4.46
CA GLU A 44 -6.16 -12.60 -5.07
C GLU A 44 -6.98 -13.51 -4.15
N SER A 45 -6.42 -13.91 -3.01
CA SER A 45 -7.10 -14.75 -2.03
C SER A 45 -6.58 -14.48 -0.61
N GLY A 46 -7.38 -14.88 0.38
CA GLY A 46 -6.97 -14.80 1.79
C GLY A 46 -5.73 -15.65 2.10
N GLU A 47 -5.58 -16.82 1.47
CA GLU A 47 -4.41 -17.66 1.65
C GLU A 47 -3.13 -16.98 1.11
N GLU A 48 -3.19 -16.43 -0.10
CA GLU A 48 -2.07 -15.66 -0.66
C GLU A 48 -1.78 -14.41 0.20
N GLY A 49 -2.83 -13.75 0.70
CA GLY A 49 -2.71 -12.61 1.61
C GLY A 49 -1.95 -12.97 2.89
N LEU A 50 -2.29 -14.09 3.54
CA LEU A 50 -1.59 -14.59 4.73
C LEU A 50 -0.12 -14.93 4.45
N GLN A 51 0.18 -15.49 3.27
CA GLN A 51 1.56 -15.76 2.88
C GLN A 51 2.37 -14.46 2.71
N LYS A 52 1.74 -13.41 2.19
CA LYS A 52 2.36 -12.09 1.95
C LYS A 52 2.41 -11.18 3.20
N ALA A 53 1.61 -11.48 4.23
CA ALA A 53 1.52 -10.68 5.47
C ALA A 53 2.67 -10.95 6.47
N ARG A 54 3.58 -11.86 6.16
CA ARG A 54 4.74 -12.21 6.99
C ARG A 54 5.80 -11.11 7.06
#